data_AF-A0A075MQU5-F1
#
_entry.id   AF-A0A075MQU5-F1
#
_cell.length_a   1.000
_cell.length_b   1.000
_cell.length_c   1.000
_cell.angle_alpha   90.00
_cell.angle_beta   90.00
_cell.angle_gamma   90.00
#
_symmetry.space_group_name_H-M   'P 1'
#
loop_
_entity.id
_entity.type
_entity.pdbx_description
1 polymer ?
#
loop_
_entity_poly.entity_id
_entity_poly.type
_entity_poly.pdbx_seq_one_letter_code
_entity_poly.pdbx_strand_id
1 'polypeptide(L)'
;MVGFRKKYKPYVPKYLPPQPKKVTWGFDSRDLIIKLFKRGFGIDDICRQTRNRRFFVESIIQRYEAGLPTCRQCGKRLSHNAHGEFYCSHRCYWDSRFNPYFPGQENRYHLPNCRNCGKPFKPRSDANLFCSWQCYIQCPNRMEIIPKRESTRSVVNNCRFCNAPVRVPKSHLKMGKGKYCGRACYAKARRSRHAPSHNPATATPNSPAPLQATS
;
A
#
# COMPACT_ATOMS: atom_id res chain seq x y z
N MET A 1 -27.20 -34.28 -8.88
CA MET A 1 -26.05 -34.67 -9.73
C MET A 1 -25.22 -33.43 -10.03
N VAL A 2 -24.02 -33.31 -9.46
CA VAL A 2 -23.16 -32.11 -9.61
C VAL A 2 -22.20 -32.36 -10.78
N GLY A 3 -22.44 -31.70 -11.92
CA GLY A 3 -21.63 -31.86 -13.12
C GLY A 3 -20.29 -31.13 -13.01
N PHE A 4 -19.18 -31.88 -13.10
CA PHE A 4 -17.83 -31.32 -13.16
C PHE A 4 -17.58 -30.68 -14.53
N ARG A 5 -17.52 -29.34 -14.58
CA ARG A 5 -17.05 -28.61 -15.77
C ARG A 5 -15.53 -28.78 -15.90
N LYS A 6 -15.08 -29.53 -16.90
CA LYS A 6 -13.66 -29.63 -17.28
C LYS A 6 -13.16 -28.25 -17.74
N LYS A 7 -12.13 -27.72 -17.07
CA LYS A 7 -11.49 -26.45 -17.43
C LYS A 7 -10.67 -26.64 -18.70
N TYR A 8 -11.09 -26.00 -19.78
CA TYR A 8 -10.32 -25.94 -21.03
C TYR A 8 -9.06 -25.09 -20.81
N LYS A 9 -7.88 -25.62 -21.13
CA LYS A 9 -6.63 -24.84 -21.19
C LYS A 9 -6.45 -24.36 -22.64
N PRO A 10 -6.43 -23.05 -22.92
CA PRO A 10 -6.23 -22.58 -24.28
C PRO A 10 -4.83 -22.96 -24.77
N TYR A 11 -4.78 -23.43 -26.02
CA TYR A 11 -3.54 -23.74 -26.74
C TYR A 11 -2.75 -22.44 -26.97
N VAL A 12 -1.50 -22.41 -26.48
CA VAL A 12 -0.56 -21.31 -26.73
C VAL A 12 0.45 -21.79 -27.77
N PRO A 13 0.51 -21.20 -28.98
CA PRO A 13 1.47 -21.59 -30.01
C PRO A 13 2.91 -21.46 -29.51
N LYS A 14 3.74 -22.48 -29.78
CA LYS A 14 5.12 -22.63 -29.26
C LYS A 14 6.15 -21.63 -29.81
N TYR A 15 5.77 -20.76 -30.76
CA TYR A 15 6.72 -19.86 -31.43
C TYR A 15 6.10 -18.49 -31.64
N LEU A 16 6.29 -17.59 -30.68
CA LEU A 16 6.18 -16.16 -30.92
C LEU A 16 7.46 -15.72 -31.66
N PRO A 17 7.36 -14.91 -32.74
CA PRO A 17 8.53 -14.36 -33.40
C PRO A 17 9.40 -13.62 -32.37
N PRO A 18 10.73 -13.66 -32.51
CA PRO A 18 11.62 -12.99 -31.57
C PRO A 18 11.24 -11.51 -31.51
N GLN A 19 10.87 -11.06 -30.31
CA GLN A 19 10.59 -9.65 -30.06
C GLN A 19 11.82 -8.85 -30.49
N PRO A 20 11.66 -7.73 -31.24
CA PRO A 20 12.79 -6.94 -31.68
C PRO A 20 13.65 -6.55 -30.48
N LYS A 21 14.97 -6.72 -30.62
CA LYS A 21 15.98 -6.38 -29.60
C LYS A 21 15.69 -4.98 -29.07
N LYS A 22 15.69 -4.85 -27.74
CA LYS A 22 15.35 -3.65 -26.95
C LYS A 22 15.62 -2.36 -27.73
N VAL A 23 14.56 -1.60 -28.02
CA VAL A 23 14.66 -0.22 -28.53
C VAL A 23 15.61 0.53 -27.60
N THR A 24 16.76 0.95 -28.13
CA THR A 24 17.72 1.74 -27.37
C THR A 24 17.17 3.15 -27.27
N TRP A 25 16.57 3.45 -26.12
CA TRP A 25 16.08 4.77 -25.72
C TRP A 25 17.25 5.73 -25.44
N GLY A 26 18.09 5.98 -26.45
CA GLY A 26 19.22 6.91 -26.35
C GLY A 26 18.76 8.37 -26.47
N PHE A 27 19.47 9.27 -25.80
CA PHE A 27 19.27 10.73 -25.89
C PHE A 27 19.23 11.22 -27.34
N ASP A 28 20.04 10.61 -28.21
CA ASP A 28 20.14 10.93 -29.64
C ASP A 28 18.83 10.75 -30.42
N SER A 29 17.95 9.83 -29.97
CA SER A 29 16.68 9.56 -30.65
C SER A 29 15.72 10.74 -30.59
N ARG A 30 15.73 11.48 -29.47
CA ARG A 30 14.87 12.64 -29.26
C ARG A 30 15.25 13.80 -30.17
N ASP A 31 16.53 14.16 -30.17
CA ASP A 31 17.00 15.34 -30.90
C ASP A 31 16.82 15.14 -32.41
N LEU A 32 17.01 13.89 -32.88
CA LEU A 32 16.69 13.52 -34.25
C LEU A 32 15.19 13.65 -34.55
N ILE A 33 14.29 13.18 -33.67
CA ILE A 33 12.83 13.36 -33.82
C ILE A 33 12.47 14.85 -33.97
N ILE A 34 12.97 15.69 -33.06
CA ILE A 34 12.68 17.14 -33.09
C ILE A 34 13.27 17.79 -34.35
N LYS A 35 14.47 17.39 -34.78
CA LYS A 35 15.11 17.89 -36.01
C LYS A 35 14.31 17.53 -37.26
N LEU A 36 13.80 16.32 -37.36
CA LEU A 36 12.97 15.88 -38.49
C LEU A 36 11.61 16.58 -38.48
N PHE A 37 10.99 16.72 -37.31
CA PHE A 37 9.74 17.47 -37.16
C PHE A 37 9.88 18.93 -37.62
N LYS A 38 10.95 19.63 -37.20
CA LYS A 38 11.26 21.00 -37.66
C LYS A 38 11.47 21.14 -39.17
N ARG A 39 11.83 20.05 -39.85
CA ARG A 39 11.99 20.01 -41.31
C ARG A 39 10.67 19.74 -42.05
N GLY A 40 9.55 19.58 -41.33
CA GLY A 40 8.23 19.36 -41.92
C GLY A 40 7.90 17.90 -42.25
N PHE A 41 8.67 16.93 -41.73
CA PHE A 41 8.35 15.51 -41.93
C PHE A 41 7.09 15.09 -41.15
N GLY A 42 6.27 14.23 -41.74
CA GLY A 42 5.10 13.65 -41.07
C GLY A 42 5.49 12.62 -39.99
N ILE A 43 4.58 12.36 -39.04
CA ILE A 43 4.82 11.44 -37.91
C ILE A 43 5.25 10.04 -38.41
N ASP A 44 4.60 9.53 -39.46
CA ASP A 44 4.90 8.19 -40.00
C ASP A 44 6.31 8.12 -40.64
N ASP A 45 6.75 9.18 -41.31
CA ASP A 45 8.10 9.28 -41.86
C ASP A 45 9.17 9.34 -40.75
N ILE A 46 8.89 10.09 -39.69
CA ILE A 46 9.76 10.18 -38.51
C ILE A 46 9.86 8.81 -37.81
N CYS A 47 8.75 8.08 -37.68
CA CYS A 47 8.74 6.73 -37.13
C CYS A 47 9.61 5.78 -37.96
N ARG A 48 9.48 5.84 -39.30
CA ARG A 48 10.27 5.02 -40.23
C ARG A 48 11.76 5.31 -40.15
N GLN A 49 12.15 6.60 -40.14
CA GLN A 49 13.55 7.00 -40.09
C GLN A 49 14.21 6.69 -38.74
N THR A 50 13.51 6.94 -37.63
CA THR A 50 14.08 6.79 -36.29
C THR A 50 13.89 5.39 -35.71
N ARG A 51 13.10 4.53 -36.38
CA ARG A 51 12.70 3.19 -35.92
C ARG A 51 12.02 3.21 -34.54
N ASN A 52 11.37 4.32 -34.19
CA ASN A 52 10.61 4.47 -32.95
C ASN A 52 9.13 4.16 -33.14
N ARG A 53 8.45 3.82 -32.04
CA ARG A 53 6.99 3.64 -32.03
C ARG A 53 6.30 4.99 -32.17
N ARG A 54 5.18 5.02 -32.90
CA ARG A 54 4.34 6.20 -33.12
C ARG A 54 3.99 6.96 -31.84
N PHE A 55 3.48 6.24 -30.83
CA PHE A 55 3.15 6.83 -29.53
C PHE A 55 4.31 7.61 -28.90
N PHE A 56 5.55 7.12 -29.03
CA PHE A 56 6.70 7.82 -28.50
C PHE A 56 6.99 9.10 -29.28
N VAL A 57 7.01 9.03 -30.60
CA VAL A 57 7.23 10.18 -31.49
C VAL A 57 6.17 11.26 -31.23
N GLU A 58 4.89 10.87 -31.18
CA GLU A 58 3.78 11.76 -30.83
C GLU A 58 3.99 12.42 -29.46
N SER A 59 4.37 11.65 -28.43
CA SER A 59 4.61 12.20 -27.10
C SER A 59 5.76 13.22 -27.05
N ILE A 60 6.80 13.04 -27.88
CA ILE A 60 7.92 13.99 -27.97
C ILE A 60 7.50 15.27 -28.70
N ILE A 61 6.79 15.13 -29.82
CA ILE A 61 6.28 16.27 -30.60
C ILE A 61 5.30 17.09 -29.76
N GLN A 62 4.33 16.43 -29.12
CA GLN A 62 3.36 17.10 -28.24
C GLN A 62 4.04 17.88 -27.11
N ARG A 63 5.08 17.30 -26.47
CA ARG A 63 5.87 17.99 -25.44
C ARG A 63 6.73 19.12 -25.99
N TYR A 64 7.13 19.04 -27.25
CA TYR A 64 7.88 20.10 -27.92
C TYR A 64 6.97 21.29 -28.26
N GLU A 65 5.78 21.03 -28.81
CA GLU A 65 4.77 22.04 -29.13
C GLU A 65 4.21 22.73 -27.88
N ALA A 66 3.98 21.99 -26.80
CA ALA A 66 3.56 22.55 -25.51
C ALA A 66 4.62 23.47 -24.86
N GLY A 67 5.84 23.49 -25.40
CA GLY A 67 6.97 24.24 -24.85
C GLY A 67 7.64 23.54 -23.66
N LEU A 68 8.85 23.99 -23.34
CA LEU A 68 9.56 23.53 -22.15
C LEU A 68 8.78 23.95 -20.90
N PRO A 69 8.48 23.03 -19.96
CA PRO A 69 7.91 23.44 -18.69
C PRO A 69 8.86 24.42 -18.01
N THR A 70 8.31 25.45 -17.37
CA THR A 70 9.08 26.40 -16.58
C THR A 70 9.16 25.93 -15.13
N CYS A 71 10.28 26.21 -14.49
CA CYS A 71 10.47 25.99 -13.06
C CYS A 71 9.43 26.82 -12.29
N ARG A 72 8.60 26.18 -11.47
CA ARG A 72 7.59 26.90 -10.65
C ARG A 72 8.21 27.87 -9.66
N GLN A 73 9.45 27.61 -9.22
CA GLN A 73 10.14 28.46 -8.24
C GLN A 73 10.75 29.72 -8.87
N CYS A 74 11.45 29.58 -9.99
CA CYS A 74 12.28 30.64 -10.55
C CYS A 74 11.94 31.03 -11.99
N GLY A 75 10.92 30.42 -12.60
CA GLY A 75 10.49 30.67 -13.98
C GLY A 75 11.44 30.13 -15.06
N LYS A 76 12.63 29.62 -14.70
CA LYS A 76 13.62 29.12 -15.66
C LYS A 76 13.06 27.95 -16.48
N ARG A 77 13.21 27.99 -17.81
CA ARG A 77 12.82 26.88 -18.70
C ARG A 77 13.60 25.62 -18.32
N LEU A 78 12.89 24.53 -18.06
CA LEU A 78 13.48 23.25 -17.68
C LEU A 78 14.04 22.55 -18.91
N SER A 79 15.14 21.82 -18.74
CA SER A 79 15.54 20.87 -19.77
C SER A 79 14.53 19.73 -19.78
N HIS A 80 14.29 19.16 -20.96
CA HIS A 80 13.29 18.11 -21.09
C HIS A 80 13.64 16.78 -20.37
N ASN A 81 14.82 16.68 -19.76
CA ASN A 81 15.27 15.54 -18.97
C ASN A 81 15.13 15.76 -17.46
N ALA A 82 14.51 16.86 -17.02
CA ALA A 82 14.15 17.02 -15.62
C ALA A 82 13.15 15.89 -15.25
N HIS A 83 13.64 14.86 -14.58
CA HIS A 83 12.84 13.72 -14.14
C HIS A 83 11.73 14.21 -13.21
N GLY A 84 10.51 14.35 -13.74
CA GLY A 84 9.28 14.47 -12.96
C GLY A 84 9.07 15.74 -12.14
N GLU A 85 9.97 16.72 -12.19
CA GLU A 85 9.95 17.82 -11.22
C GLU A 85 9.75 19.16 -11.92
N PHE A 86 8.71 19.87 -11.49
CA PHE A 86 8.38 21.25 -11.84
C PHE A 86 9.49 22.27 -11.47
N TYR A 87 10.73 21.83 -11.25
CA TYR A 87 11.81 22.57 -10.63
C TYR A 87 13.14 22.30 -11.34
N CYS A 88 13.94 23.35 -11.55
CA CYS A 88 15.20 23.25 -12.29
C CYS A 88 16.38 22.74 -11.46
N SER A 89 16.21 22.63 -10.15
CA SER A 89 17.23 22.17 -9.22
C SER A 89 16.56 21.64 -7.95
N HIS A 90 17.28 20.79 -7.23
CA HIS A 90 16.87 20.34 -5.89
C HIS A 90 16.65 21.53 -4.95
N ARG A 91 17.46 22.59 -5.06
CA ARG A 91 17.25 23.83 -4.29
C ARG A 91 15.90 24.48 -4.61
N CYS A 92 15.55 24.63 -5.88
CA CYS A 92 14.25 25.18 -6.28
C CYS A 92 13.07 24.32 -5.80
N TYR A 93 13.25 23.00 -5.76
CA TYR A 93 12.27 22.08 -5.19
C TYR A 93 12.05 22.35 -3.69
N TRP A 94 13.12 22.40 -2.89
CA TRP A 94 13.02 22.67 -1.45
C TRP A 94 12.54 24.09 -1.16
N ASP A 95 13.02 25.10 -1.90
CA ASP A 95 12.55 26.46 -1.76
C ASP A 95 11.04 26.54 -2.03
N SER A 96 10.52 25.91 -3.08
CA SER A 96 9.07 25.92 -3.31
C SER A 96 8.27 25.17 -2.26
N ARG A 97 8.87 24.16 -1.63
CA ARG A 97 8.21 23.30 -0.65
C ARG A 97 8.22 23.93 0.75
N PHE A 98 9.20 24.76 1.07
CA PHE A 98 9.42 25.31 2.41
C PHE A 98 9.39 26.84 2.48
N ASN A 99 9.33 27.56 1.36
CA ASN A 99 9.21 29.01 1.36
C ASN A 99 7.73 29.41 1.53
N PRO A 100 7.35 30.08 2.63
CA PRO A 100 5.97 30.37 2.99
C PRO A 100 5.29 31.45 2.12
N TYR A 101 5.98 31.98 1.11
CA TYR A 101 5.59 33.18 0.36
C TYR A 101 4.99 32.94 -1.04
N PHE A 102 4.54 31.73 -1.39
CA PHE A 102 3.80 31.57 -2.65
C PHE A 102 2.34 32.03 -2.50
N PRO A 103 1.92 33.13 -3.17
CA PRO A 103 0.53 33.55 -3.16
C PRO A 103 -0.34 32.45 -3.78
N GLY A 104 -1.34 31.97 -3.04
CA GLY A 104 -2.29 30.96 -3.49
C GLY A 104 -1.97 29.51 -3.08
N GLN A 105 -0.85 29.23 -2.42
CA GLN A 105 -0.74 28.01 -1.60
C GLN A 105 -0.95 28.40 -0.14
N GLU A 106 -2.13 28.08 0.41
CA GLU A 106 -2.28 28.01 1.86
C GLU A 106 -1.14 27.15 2.40
N ASN A 107 -0.31 27.74 3.27
CA ASN A 107 0.84 27.05 3.83
C ASN A 107 0.38 25.68 4.32
N ARG A 108 0.87 24.60 3.70
CA ARG A 108 0.71 23.23 4.24
C ARG A 108 1.24 23.12 5.68
N TYR A 109 1.94 24.14 6.16
CA TYR A 109 2.44 24.33 7.51
C TYR A 109 1.61 25.34 8.31
N HIS A 110 0.27 25.30 8.25
CA HIS A 110 -0.51 25.80 9.37
C HIS A 110 -0.12 24.99 10.61
N LEU A 111 0.85 25.52 11.35
CA LEU A 111 1.32 24.93 12.60
C LEU A 111 0.10 24.91 13.53
N PRO A 112 -0.33 23.72 14.01
CA PRO A 112 -1.45 23.66 14.92
C PRO A 112 -1.12 24.48 16.17
N ASN A 113 -2.14 25.15 16.70
CA ASN A 113 -2.02 25.85 17.96
C ASN A 113 -2.07 24.84 19.10
N CYS A 114 -1.19 25.03 20.09
CA CYS A 114 -1.21 24.23 21.32
C CYS A 114 -2.56 24.38 22.01
N ARG A 115 -3.22 23.26 22.33
CA ARG A 115 -4.55 23.27 22.97
C ARG A 115 -4.57 23.85 24.38
N ASN A 116 -3.41 23.98 25.03
CA ASN A 116 -3.30 24.63 26.33
C ASN A 116 -2.93 26.12 26.21
N CYS A 117 -1.77 26.44 25.60
CA CYS A 117 -1.25 27.82 25.59
C CYS A 117 -1.56 28.62 24.32
N GLY A 118 -2.23 28.04 23.32
CA GLY A 118 -2.59 28.70 22.06
C GLY A 118 -1.44 28.96 21.09
N LYS A 119 -0.18 28.79 21.51
CA LYS A 119 1.00 29.07 20.67
C LYS A 119 1.11 28.07 19.50
N PRO A 120 1.42 28.52 18.27
CA PRO A 120 1.70 27.63 17.16
C PRO A 120 2.96 26.82 17.46
N PHE A 121 2.95 25.53 17.14
CA PHE A 121 4.11 24.67 17.36
C PHE A 121 4.27 23.63 16.25
N LYS A 122 5.49 23.12 16.10
CA LYS A 122 5.80 22.05 15.15
C LYS A 122 5.51 20.68 15.79
N PRO A 123 4.42 19.99 15.45
CA PRO A 123 4.12 18.69 16.03
C PRO A 123 5.17 17.65 15.59
N ARG A 124 5.52 16.72 16.48
CA ARG A 124 6.36 15.56 16.12
C ARG A 124 5.55 14.49 15.36
N SER A 125 4.23 14.48 15.55
CA SER A 125 3.28 13.59 14.86
C SER A 125 1.92 14.28 14.78
N ASP A 126 1.05 13.86 13.86
CA ASP A 126 -0.31 14.40 13.72
C ASP A 126 -1.17 14.21 14.99
N ALA A 127 -0.74 13.35 15.92
CA ALA A 127 -1.39 13.12 17.20
C ALA A 127 -0.96 14.11 18.31
N ASN A 128 0.06 14.94 18.07
CA ASN A 128 0.54 15.89 19.08
C ASN A 128 -0.39 17.11 19.14
N LEU A 129 -1.06 17.30 20.28
CA LEU A 129 -1.98 18.42 20.51
C LEU A 129 -1.36 19.56 21.36
N PHE A 130 -0.16 19.34 21.89
CA PHE A 130 0.50 20.24 22.84
C PHE A 130 1.95 20.51 22.41
N CYS A 131 2.41 21.74 22.63
CA CYS A 131 3.78 22.16 22.29
C CYS A 131 4.85 21.60 23.24
N SER A 132 4.48 21.22 24.46
CA SER A 132 5.38 20.66 25.48
C SER A 132 4.65 19.71 26.42
N TRP A 133 5.41 18.90 27.15
CA TRP A 133 4.89 18.01 28.19
C TRP A 133 4.25 18.79 29.35
N GLN A 134 4.79 19.95 29.71
CA GLN A 134 4.19 20.84 30.71
C GLN A 134 2.82 21.33 30.26
N CYS A 135 2.68 21.74 28.99
CA CYS A 135 1.38 22.13 28.43
C CYS A 135 0.37 20.97 28.44
N TYR A 136 0.82 19.73 28.25
CA TYR A 136 -0.02 18.55 28.37
C TYR A 136 -0.54 18.33 29.79
N ILE A 137 0.33 18.42 30.81
CA ILE A 137 -0.04 18.21 32.22
C ILE A 137 -1.00 19.32 32.70
N GLN A 138 -0.69 20.57 32.40
CA GLN A 138 -1.44 21.74 32.88
C GLN A 138 -2.81 21.94 32.20
N CYS A 139 -3.10 21.20 31.12
CA CYS A 139 -4.39 21.33 30.43
C CYS A 139 -5.51 20.71 31.28
N PRO A 140 -6.52 21.48 31.74
CA PRO A 140 -7.55 21.00 32.66
C PRO A 140 -8.43 19.91 32.03
N ASN A 141 -8.72 20.01 30.73
CA ASN A 141 -9.61 19.09 30.02
C ASN A 141 -8.86 18.07 29.15
N ARG A 142 -7.62 17.71 29.52
CA ARG A 142 -6.78 16.83 28.69
C ARG A 142 -7.42 15.48 28.35
N MET A 143 -8.27 14.94 29.23
CA MET A 143 -8.95 13.66 29.02
C MET A 143 -10.11 13.73 28.01
N GLU A 144 -10.69 14.91 27.80
CA GLU A 144 -11.79 15.14 26.85
C GLU A 144 -11.25 15.50 25.46
N ILE A 145 -10.15 16.27 25.42
CA ILE A 145 -9.55 16.78 24.18
C ILE A 145 -8.81 15.69 23.40
N ILE A 146 -8.18 14.74 24.11
CA ILE A 146 -7.53 13.60 23.44
C ILE A 146 -8.66 12.72 22.93
N PRO A 147 -8.86 12.60 21.59
CA PRO A 147 -9.88 11.70 21.08
C PRO A 147 -9.55 10.34 21.68
N LYS A 148 -10.46 9.81 22.50
CA LYS A 148 -10.37 8.43 22.97
C LYS A 148 -10.26 7.63 21.69
N ARG A 149 -9.04 7.15 21.39
CA ARG A 149 -8.87 6.29 20.24
C ARG A 149 -9.88 5.20 20.48
N GLU A 150 -10.83 5.06 19.57
CA GLU A 150 -11.75 3.94 19.57
C GLU A 150 -11.02 2.61 19.32
N SER A 151 -9.67 2.64 19.41
CA SER A 151 -8.83 1.52 19.76
C SER A 151 -9.51 0.70 20.84
N THR A 152 -9.84 -0.50 20.40
CA THR A 152 -10.20 -1.64 21.21
C THR A 152 -11.55 -1.57 21.87
N ARG A 153 -12.62 -1.33 21.09
CA ARG A 153 -13.80 -2.19 21.30
C ARG A 153 -13.30 -3.64 21.21
N SER A 154 -13.11 -4.25 22.38
CA SER A 154 -12.74 -5.65 22.49
C SER A 154 -13.88 -6.46 21.87
N VAL A 155 -13.54 -7.37 20.97
CA VAL A 155 -14.52 -8.33 20.46
C VAL A 155 -14.54 -9.52 21.41
N VAL A 156 -15.73 -10.01 21.73
CA VAL A 156 -15.87 -11.27 22.46
C VAL A 156 -15.59 -12.40 21.47
N ASN A 157 -14.57 -13.21 21.75
CA ASN A 157 -14.20 -14.37 20.97
C ASN A 157 -14.21 -15.61 21.88
N ASN A 158 -14.55 -16.78 21.35
CA ASN A 158 -14.57 -18.00 22.16
C ASN A 158 -13.19 -18.67 22.13
N CYS A 159 -12.74 -19.14 23.30
CA CYS A 159 -11.51 -19.90 23.43
C CYS A 159 -11.58 -21.19 22.62
N ARG A 160 -10.65 -21.43 21.70
CA ARG A 160 -10.64 -22.65 20.86
C ARG A 160 -10.46 -23.97 21.62
N PHE A 161 -10.10 -23.93 22.90
CA PHE A 161 -9.90 -25.13 23.72
C PHE A 161 -11.09 -25.40 24.65
N CYS A 162 -11.48 -24.43 25.47
CA CYS A 162 -12.55 -24.61 26.46
C CYS A 162 -13.87 -23.90 26.10
N ASN A 163 -13.93 -23.24 24.93
CA ASN A 163 -15.08 -22.45 24.45
C ASN A 163 -15.51 -21.27 25.34
N ALA A 164 -14.79 -20.96 26.43
CA ALA A 164 -15.09 -19.80 27.28
C ALA A 164 -14.95 -18.47 26.51
N PRO A 165 -15.82 -17.47 26.76
CA PRO A 165 -15.76 -16.17 26.10
C PRO A 165 -14.56 -15.35 26.59
N VAL A 166 -13.86 -14.70 25.67
CA VAL A 166 -12.65 -13.90 25.93
C VAL A 166 -12.79 -12.56 25.24
N ARG A 167 -12.60 -11.45 25.98
CA ARG A 167 -12.55 -10.10 25.40
C ARG A 167 -11.16 -9.86 24.81
N VAL A 168 -11.07 -9.65 23.51
CA VAL A 168 -9.80 -9.51 22.79
C VAL A 168 -9.78 -8.25 21.92
N PRO A 169 -8.70 -7.46 21.93
CA PRO A 169 -8.49 -6.38 20.95
C PRO A 169 -8.54 -6.89 19.50
N LYS A 170 -9.23 -6.17 18.60
CA LYS A 170 -9.27 -6.53 17.16
C LYS A 170 -7.87 -6.68 16.54
N SER A 171 -6.90 -5.87 16.96
CA SER A 171 -5.51 -5.96 16.52
C SER A 171 -4.87 -7.32 16.86
N HIS A 172 -5.15 -7.85 18.05
CA HIS A 172 -4.66 -9.18 18.46
C HIS A 172 -5.27 -10.29 17.60
N LEU A 173 -6.56 -10.20 17.27
CA LEU A 173 -7.20 -11.17 16.38
C LEU A 173 -6.57 -11.16 14.97
N LYS A 174 -6.28 -9.98 14.40
CA LYS A 174 -5.57 -9.85 13.10
C LYS A 174 -4.17 -10.47 13.14
N MET A 175 -3.46 -10.34 14.25
CA MET A 175 -2.15 -10.98 14.47
C MET A 175 -2.25 -12.46 14.83
N GLY A 176 -3.46 -13.04 14.87
CA GLY A 176 -3.68 -14.43 15.26
C GLY A 176 -3.54 -14.73 16.76
N LYS A 177 -3.44 -13.68 17.61
CA LYS A 177 -3.47 -13.75 19.07
C LYS A 177 -4.93 -13.76 19.58
N GLY A 178 -5.14 -14.10 20.85
CA GLY A 178 -6.47 -14.10 21.49
C GLY A 178 -7.41 -15.22 21.02
N LYS A 179 -6.85 -16.35 20.56
CA LYS A 179 -7.60 -17.58 20.24
C LYS A 179 -7.91 -18.43 21.47
N TYR A 180 -7.28 -18.14 22.61
CA TYR A 180 -7.39 -18.90 23.83
C TYR A 180 -7.55 -17.94 25.01
N CYS A 181 -8.30 -18.34 26.04
CA CYS A 181 -8.52 -17.54 27.24
C CYS A 181 -7.25 -17.35 28.10
N GLY A 182 -6.24 -18.21 27.93
CA GLY A 182 -4.98 -18.11 28.66
C GLY A 182 -3.92 -19.11 28.21
N ARG A 183 -2.75 -19.03 28.83
CA ARG A 183 -1.58 -19.88 28.53
C ARG A 183 -1.85 -21.37 28.73
N ALA A 184 -2.66 -21.73 29.73
CA ALA A 184 -3.03 -23.12 29.99
C ALA A 184 -3.82 -23.74 28.83
N CYS A 185 -4.86 -23.05 28.32
CA CYS A 185 -5.64 -23.51 27.17
C CYS A 185 -4.80 -23.57 25.89
N TYR A 186 -3.91 -22.59 25.68
CA TYR A 186 -2.96 -22.63 24.57
C TYR A 186 -2.02 -23.84 24.66
N ALA A 187 -1.48 -24.14 25.84
CA ALA A 187 -0.58 -25.27 26.04
C ALA A 187 -1.30 -26.61 25.80
N LYS A 188 -2.52 -26.80 26.32
CA LYS A 188 -3.33 -28.00 26.07
C LYS A 188 -3.64 -28.18 24.58
N ALA A 189 -4.09 -27.12 23.91
CA ALA A 189 -4.36 -27.14 22.47
C ALA A 189 -3.10 -27.34 21.60
N ARG A 190 -1.92 -26.94 22.10
CA ARG A 190 -0.64 -27.23 21.43
C ARG A 190 -0.24 -28.69 21.60
N ARG A 191 -0.36 -29.25 22.81
CA ARG A 191 -0.08 -30.68 23.08
C ARG A 191 -0.98 -31.58 22.26
N SER A 192 -2.28 -31.26 22.13
CA SER A 192 -3.23 -32.07 21.36
C SER A 192 -2.94 -32.15 19.86
N ARG A 193 -2.18 -31.21 19.29
CA ARG A 193 -1.73 -31.28 17.88
C ARG A 193 -0.58 -32.23 17.65
N HIS A 194 0.20 -32.52 18.70
CA HIS A 194 1.33 -33.43 18.66
C HIS A 194 1.01 -34.77 19.32
N ALA A 195 -0.16 -34.89 19.95
CA ALA A 195 -0.66 -36.19 20.34
C ALA A 195 -0.84 -37.02 19.06
N PRO A 196 -0.25 -38.22 18.98
CA PRO A 196 -0.49 -39.11 17.85
C PRO A 196 -2.01 -39.27 17.69
N SER A 197 -2.52 -39.14 16.47
CA SER A 197 -3.92 -39.42 16.21
C SER A 197 -4.14 -40.88 16.55
N HIS A 198 -4.64 -41.17 17.74
CA HIS A 198 -5.32 -42.41 18.00
C HIS A 198 -6.56 -42.35 17.09
N ASN A 199 -6.39 -42.79 15.84
CA ASN A 199 -7.52 -43.19 15.03
C ASN A 199 -8.26 -44.18 15.93
N PRO A 200 -9.51 -43.91 16.35
CA PRO A 200 -10.33 -44.94 16.94
C PRO A 200 -10.60 -45.92 15.81
N ALA A 201 -9.67 -46.84 15.60
CA ALA A 201 -9.87 -48.00 14.76
C ALA A 201 -11.07 -48.71 15.40
N THR A 202 -12.24 -48.49 14.80
CA THR A 202 -13.33 -49.46 14.69
C THR A 202 -13.29 -50.50 15.80
N ALA A 203 -13.72 -50.11 17.00
CA ALA A 203 -14.17 -51.07 17.99
C ALA A 203 -15.44 -51.70 17.40
N THR A 204 -15.26 -52.79 16.68
CA THR A 204 -16.35 -53.63 16.18
C THR A 204 -17.15 -54.13 17.38
N PRO A 205 -18.45 -53.79 17.48
CA PRO A 205 -19.32 -54.33 18.53
C PRO A 205 -19.74 -55.75 18.12
N ASN A 206 -18.82 -56.71 18.18
CA ASN A 206 -19.15 -58.13 18.06
C ASN A 206 -18.82 -58.82 19.38
N SER A 207 -19.71 -58.65 20.36
CA SER A 207 -19.85 -59.59 21.46
C SER A 207 -21.29 -60.11 21.42
N PRO A 208 -21.53 -61.35 20.97
CA PRO A 208 -22.86 -61.94 21.00
C PRO A 208 -23.32 -62.11 22.45
N ALA A 209 -24.59 -61.78 22.68
CA ALA A 209 -25.24 -61.93 23.99
C ALA A 209 -25.27 -63.41 24.43
N PRO A 210 -25.02 -63.72 25.71
CA PRO A 210 -25.15 -65.07 26.22
C PRO A 210 -26.62 -65.50 26.24
N LEU A 211 -26.91 -66.63 25.58
CA LEU A 211 -28.19 -67.34 25.63
C LEU A 211 -28.48 -67.76 27.08
N GLN A 212 -29.59 -67.27 27.63
CA GLN A 212 -30.13 -67.76 28.90
C GLN A 212 -30.85 -69.09 28.65
N ALA A 213 -30.42 -70.14 29.35
CA ALA A 213 -31.12 -71.41 29.42
C ALA A 213 -32.29 -71.28 30.41
N THR A 214 -33.51 -71.44 29.92
CA THR A 214 -34.71 -71.59 30.76
C THR A 214 -34.83 -73.05 31.20
N SER A 215 -35.04 -73.24 32.50
CA SER A 215 -35.34 -74.51 33.16
C SER A 215 -36.84 -74.83 33.12
#